data_AF-A0A2V8G7V5-F1
#
_entry.id   AF-A0A2V8G7V5-F1
#
_cell.length_a   1.000
_cell.length_b   1.000
_cell.length_c   1.000
_cell.angle_alpha   90.00
_cell.angle_beta   90.00
_cell.angle_gamma   90.00
#
_symmetry.space_group_name_H-M   'P 1'
#
loop_
_entity.id
_entity.type
_entity.pdbx_description
1 polymer ?
#
loop_
_entity_poly.entity_id
_entity_poly.type
_entity_poly.pdbx_seq_one_letter_code
_entity_poly.pdbx_strand_id
1 'polypeptide(L)'
;MARTSGRPAETAASAIRDAVRAADPQAPVSYEKSFDAVIDETFARPREMAWLLGAFAGLALVLSALGMYGVMAYVTTARAREIGIRIALGATPVDIVSLIVRHAMMLTAIGVAIGVVLAPMALRMTSGLLFGVGPFDPATLLSVAALLAGVSIAASAIPAVRAARLASASFR
;
A
#
# COMPACT_ATOMS: atom_id res chain seq x y z
N MET A 1 -20.95 -10.49 31.27
CA MET A 1 -21.18 -9.71 30.04
C MET A 1 -22.66 -9.32 29.99
N ALA A 2 -22.98 -8.05 30.20
CA ALA A 2 -24.36 -7.55 30.09
C ALA A 2 -24.40 -6.41 29.07
N ARG A 3 -25.16 -6.59 27.99
CA ARG A 3 -25.50 -5.54 27.03
C ARG A 3 -26.62 -4.71 27.65
N THR A 4 -26.44 -3.40 27.79
CA THR A 4 -27.54 -2.47 28.07
C THR A 4 -27.74 -1.56 26.88
N SER A 5 -28.74 -1.91 26.09
CA SER A 5 -29.41 -1.04 25.14
C SER A 5 -30.08 0.12 25.89
N GLY A 6 -29.63 1.36 25.65
CA GLY A 6 -30.51 2.53 25.74
C GLY A 6 -30.47 3.41 27.00
N ARG A 7 -29.36 3.53 27.74
CA ARG A 7 -29.15 4.66 28.68
C ARG A 7 -27.71 5.19 28.58
N PRO A 8 -27.47 6.51 28.72
CA PRO A 8 -26.12 7.09 28.56
C PRO A 8 -25.13 6.41 29.49
N ALA A 9 -23.99 5.96 28.97
CA ALA A 9 -22.94 5.25 29.71
C ALA A 9 -22.48 6.02 30.97
N GLU A 10 -22.68 7.33 30.98
CA GLU A 10 -22.39 8.23 32.10
C GLU A 10 -23.21 7.93 33.37
N THR A 11 -24.49 7.54 33.26
CA THR A 11 -25.34 7.26 34.44
C THR A 11 -25.09 5.88 35.05
N ALA A 12 -24.61 4.92 34.25
CA ALA A 12 -24.15 3.63 34.76
C ALA A 12 -22.79 3.76 35.47
N ALA A 13 -21.91 4.62 34.94
CA ALA A 13 -20.60 4.88 35.54
C ALA A 13 -20.69 5.58 36.90
N SER A 14 -21.67 6.47 37.12
CA SER A 14 -21.87 7.11 38.43
C SER A 14 -22.42 6.14 39.47
N ALA A 15 -23.41 5.30 39.12
CA ALA A 15 -23.99 4.32 40.04
C ALA A 15 -22.96 3.25 40.51
N ILE A 16 -22.06 2.83 39.62
CA ILE A 16 -20.97 1.90 39.96
C ILE A 16 -19.92 2.61 40.85
N ARG A 17 -19.62 3.89 40.58
CA ARG A 17 -18.69 4.70 41.38
C ARG A 17 -19.15 4.87 42.83
N ASP A 18 -20.44 5.10 43.02
CA ASP A 18 -21.03 5.28 44.36
C ASP A 18 -21.06 3.96 45.15
N ALA A 19 -21.35 2.84 44.47
CA ALA A 19 -21.32 1.52 45.09
C ALA A 19 -19.90 1.08 45.51
N VAL A 20 -18.88 1.41 44.71
CA VAL A 20 -17.47 1.10 45.02
C VAL A 20 -16.95 1.97 46.16
N ARG A 21 -17.30 3.26 46.20
CA ARG A 21 -16.95 4.15 47.33
C ARG A 21 -17.61 3.75 48.65
N ALA A 22 -18.83 3.19 48.60
CA ALA A 22 -19.52 2.69 49.79
C ALA A 22 -18.89 1.39 50.34
N ALA A 23 -18.22 0.60 49.49
CA ALA A 23 -17.60 -0.67 49.86
C ALA A 23 -16.16 -0.52 50.35
N ASP A 24 -15.37 0.40 49.76
CA ASP A 24 -13.98 0.65 50.18
C ASP A 24 -13.58 2.13 49.99
N PRO A 25 -13.54 2.94 51.07
CA PRO A 25 -13.15 4.35 51.02
C PRO A 25 -11.68 4.62 50.70
N GLN A 26 -10.82 3.60 50.77
CA GLN A 26 -9.37 3.71 50.51
C GLN A 26 -8.99 3.25 49.09
N ALA A 27 -9.95 2.75 48.32
CA ALA A 27 -9.72 2.36 46.93
C ALA A 27 -9.38 3.61 46.08
N PRO A 28 -8.20 3.67 45.44
CA PRO A 28 -7.87 4.76 44.54
C PRO A 28 -8.74 4.64 43.29
N VAL A 29 -9.87 5.36 43.27
CA VAL A 29 -10.73 5.49 42.10
C VAL A 29 -10.07 6.47 41.11
N SER A 30 -8.92 6.08 40.57
CA SER A 30 -8.25 6.77 39.47
C SER A 30 -8.83 6.29 38.13
N TYR A 31 -10.11 6.55 37.91
CA TYR A 31 -10.72 6.53 36.57
C TYR A 31 -10.99 7.98 36.15
N GLU A 32 -9.92 8.78 36.03
CA GLU A 32 -9.98 10.13 35.45
C GLU A 32 -9.83 10.13 33.92
N LYS A 33 -9.42 9.00 33.31
CA LYS A 33 -9.35 8.88 31.85
C LYS A 33 -10.53 8.07 31.33
N SER A 34 -11.30 8.66 30.41
CA SER A 34 -12.28 7.93 29.61
C SER A 34 -11.57 6.79 28.86
N PHE A 35 -12.32 5.74 28.51
CA PHE A 35 -11.78 4.63 27.73
C PHE A 35 -11.13 5.12 26.42
N ASP A 36 -11.67 6.21 25.85
CA ASP A 36 -11.11 6.90 24.67
C ASP A 36 -9.73 7.51 24.94
N ALA A 37 -9.50 8.11 26.10
CA ALA A 37 -8.20 8.71 26.44
C ALA A 37 -7.10 7.65 26.69
N VAL A 38 -7.46 6.45 27.16
CA VAL A 38 -6.52 5.31 27.28
C VAL A 38 -6.22 4.69 25.92
N ILE A 39 -7.21 4.63 25.03
CA ILE A 39 -7.03 4.22 23.63
C ILE A 39 -6.10 5.20 22.91
N ASP A 40 -6.35 6.51 22.97
CA ASP A 40 -5.49 7.50 22.30
C ASP A 40 -4.04 7.47 22.81
N GLU A 41 -3.82 7.32 24.11
CA GLU A 41 -2.48 7.25 24.68
C GLU A 41 -1.76 5.92 24.35
N THR A 42 -2.52 4.83 24.16
CA THR A 42 -1.98 3.51 23.77
C THR A 42 -1.72 3.40 22.25
N PHE A 43 -2.52 4.09 21.42
CA PHE A 43 -2.44 4.03 19.95
C PHE A 43 -1.71 5.22 19.30
N ALA A 44 -1.33 6.27 20.05
CA ALA A 44 -0.54 7.38 19.52
C ALA A 44 0.78 6.91 18.88
N ARG A 45 1.53 6.04 19.57
CA ARG A 45 2.85 5.56 19.10
C ARG A 45 2.77 4.65 17.86
N PRO A 46 1.84 3.67 17.77
CA PRO A 46 1.60 2.93 16.52
C PRO A 46 1.15 3.80 15.34
N ARG A 47 0.36 4.87 15.60
CA ARG A 47 -0.14 5.77 14.55
C ARG A 47 0.98 6.62 13.93
N GLU A 48 1.89 7.15 14.74
CA GLU A 48 3.06 7.92 14.26
C GLU A 48 3.97 7.05 13.38
N MET A 49 4.23 5.82 13.82
CA MET A 49 5.00 4.84 13.06
C MET A 49 4.31 4.51 11.72
N ALA A 50 3.00 4.30 11.72
CA ALA A 50 2.23 4.04 10.50
C ALA A 50 2.33 5.20 9.49
N TRP A 51 2.32 6.45 9.95
CA TRP A 51 2.52 7.61 9.08
C TRP A 51 3.92 7.65 8.47
N LEU A 52 4.97 7.40 9.25
CA LEU A 52 6.35 7.33 8.75
C LEU A 52 6.52 6.19 7.74
N LEU A 53 6.02 4.99 8.05
CA LEU A 53 6.02 3.86 7.13
C LEU A 53 5.23 4.18 5.85
N GLY A 54 4.09 4.84 5.97
CA GLY A 54 3.29 5.31 4.84
C GLY A 54 4.05 6.30 3.95
N ALA A 55 4.78 7.24 4.56
CA ALA A 55 5.63 8.17 3.83
C ALA A 55 6.78 7.46 3.09
N PHE A 56 7.47 6.53 3.76
CA PHE A 56 8.51 5.71 3.13
C PHE A 56 7.96 4.83 2.00
N ALA A 57 6.78 4.22 2.18
CA ALA A 57 6.11 3.47 1.13
C ALA A 57 5.76 4.37 -0.07
N GLY A 58 5.29 5.59 0.18
CA GLY A 58 5.05 6.60 -0.86
C GLY A 58 6.33 6.95 -1.64
N LEU A 59 7.45 7.18 -0.95
CA LEU A 59 8.75 7.42 -1.59
C LEU A 59 9.21 6.20 -2.40
N ALA A 60 9.06 4.99 -1.86
CA ALA A 60 9.38 3.76 -2.55
C ALA A 60 8.55 3.58 -3.83
N LEU A 61 7.25 3.94 -3.80
CA LEU A 61 6.40 3.94 -4.99
C LEU A 61 6.90 4.93 -6.05
N VAL A 62 7.30 6.14 -5.66
CA VAL A 62 7.87 7.13 -6.58
C VAL A 62 9.18 6.62 -7.20
N LEU A 63 10.08 6.07 -6.39
CA LEU A 63 11.34 5.49 -6.87
C LEU A 63 11.10 4.29 -7.79
N SER A 64 10.14 3.43 -7.47
CA SER A 64 9.74 2.31 -8.31
C SER A 64 9.19 2.80 -9.65
N ALA A 65 8.34 3.82 -9.65
CA ALA A 65 7.82 4.42 -10.87
C ALA A 65 8.94 5.01 -11.74
N LEU A 66 9.88 5.73 -11.13
CA LEU A 66 11.04 6.30 -11.83
C LEU A 66 11.96 5.20 -12.39
N GLY A 67 12.25 4.17 -11.61
CA GLY A 67 13.07 3.03 -12.04
C GLY A 67 12.43 2.29 -13.20
N MET A 68 11.13 2.01 -13.11
CA MET A 68 10.39 1.36 -14.19
C MET A 68 10.30 2.24 -15.44
N TYR A 69 10.05 3.55 -15.29
CA TYR A 69 10.11 4.50 -16.40
C TYR A 69 11.48 4.47 -17.07
N GLY A 70 12.57 4.52 -16.29
CA GLY A 70 13.94 4.50 -16.80
C GLY A 70 14.26 3.22 -17.57
N VAL A 71 13.94 2.05 -17.00
CA VAL A 71 14.13 0.75 -17.67
C VAL A 71 13.32 0.67 -18.96
N MET A 72 12.05 1.05 -18.95
CA MET A 72 11.20 0.97 -20.14
C MET A 72 11.58 2.02 -21.19
N ALA A 73 11.96 3.22 -20.79
CA ALA A 73 12.51 4.23 -21.69
C ALA A 73 13.78 3.71 -22.37
N TYR A 74 14.69 3.09 -21.62
CA TYR A 74 15.91 2.49 -22.18
C TYR A 74 15.60 1.33 -23.14
N VAL A 75 14.73 0.40 -22.76
CA VAL A 75 14.39 -0.76 -23.62
C VAL A 75 13.72 -0.31 -24.91
N THR A 76 12.83 0.68 -24.84
CA THR A 76 12.14 1.19 -26.03
C THR A 76 13.07 1.94 -26.98
N THR A 77 14.03 2.72 -26.48
CA THR A 77 15.01 3.39 -27.32
C THR A 77 16.02 2.40 -27.91
N ALA A 78 16.48 1.41 -27.13
CA ALA A 78 17.35 0.34 -27.60
C ALA A 78 16.70 -0.50 -28.71
N ARG A 79 15.36 -0.65 -28.69
CA ARG A 79 14.59 -1.40 -29.70
C ARG A 79 13.92 -0.52 -30.76
N ALA A 80 14.30 0.76 -30.88
CA ALA A 80 13.64 1.69 -31.80
C ALA A 80 13.63 1.19 -33.25
N ARG A 81 14.71 0.54 -33.70
CA ARG A 81 14.81 -0.03 -35.06
C ARG A 81 13.80 -1.15 -35.31
N GLU A 82 13.65 -2.08 -34.36
CA GLU A 82 12.68 -3.18 -34.45
C GLU A 82 11.25 -2.66 -34.48
N ILE A 83 10.96 -1.65 -33.63
CA ILE A 83 9.65 -1.00 -33.54
C ILE A 83 9.32 -0.27 -34.86
N GLY A 84 10.28 0.44 -35.45
CA GLY A 84 10.12 1.10 -36.74
C GLY A 84 9.82 0.13 -37.89
N ILE A 85 10.54 -1.00 -37.94
CA ILE A 85 10.28 -2.05 -38.94
C ILE A 85 8.86 -2.62 -38.78
N ARG A 86 8.41 -2.90 -37.55
CA ARG A 86 7.04 -3.39 -37.31
C ARG A 86 5.97 -2.41 -37.77
N ILE A 87 6.15 -1.12 -37.52
CA ILE A 87 5.20 -0.08 -37.95
C ILE A 87 5.20 0.04 -39.47
N ALA A 88 6.36 -0.03 -40.14
CA ALA A 88 6.45 -0.04 -41.61
C ALA A 88 5.75 -1.27 -42.23
N LEU A 89 5.74 -2.40 -41.51
CA LEU A 89 4.99 -3.61 -41.89
C LEU A 89 3.49 -3.55 -41.53
N GLY A 90 2.99 -2.43 -40.99
CA GLY A 90 1.57 -2.20 -40.72
C GLY A 90 1.13 -2.39 -39.27
N ALA A 91 2.04 -2.59 -38.31
CA ALA A 91 1.66 -2.63 -36.89
C ALA A 91 1.14 -1.28 -36.40
N THR A 92 0.07 -1.30 -35.60
CA THR A 92 -0.51 -0.08 -35.05
C THR A 92 0.29 0.43 -33.84
N PRO A 93 0.27 1.74 -33.53
CA PRO A 93 0.85 2.27 -32.30
C PRO A 93 0.33 1.58 -31.03
N VAL A 94 -0.93 1.11 -31.06
CA VAL A 94 -1.57 0.39 -29.94
C VAL A 94 -0.92 -0.97 -29.71
N ASP A 95 -0.54 -1.69 -30.78
CA ASP A 95 0.14 -2.98 -30.66
C ASP A 95 1.49 -2.84 -29.96
N ILE A 96 2.22 -1.77 -30.27
CA ILE A 96 3.51 -1.45 -29.65
C ILE A 96 3.32 -1.11 -28.16
N VAL A 97 2.33 -0.27 -27.84
CA VAL A 97 2.05 0.09 -26.43
C VAL A 97 1.63 -1.13 -25.63
N SER A 98 0.74 -1.96 -26.15
CA SER A 98 0.29 -3.20 -25.51
C SER A 98 1.45 -4.16 -25.24
N LEU A 99 2.36 -4.34 -26.20
CA LEU A 99 3.54 -5.17 -26.04
C LEU A 99 4.44 -4.70 -24.89
N ILE A 100 4.68 -3.39 -24.79
CA ILE A 100 5.56 -2.80 -23.78
C ILE A 100 4.91 -2.89 -22.40
N VAL A 101 3.61 -2.55 -22.29
CA VAL A 101 2.86 -2.68 -21.04
C VAL A 101 2.83 -4.13 -20.57
N ARG A 102 2.67 -5.11 -21.47
CA ARG A 102 2.72 -6.54 -21.11
C ARG A 102 4.08 -6.95 -20.53
N HIS A 103 5.18 -6.44 -21.07
CA HIS A 103 6.51 -6.66 -20.49
C HIS A 103 6.65 -6.01 -19.11
N ALA A 104 6.13 -4.80 -18.93
CA ALA A 104 6.14 -4.13 -17.63
C ALA A 104 5.35 -4.94 -16.60
N MET A 105 4.16 -5.41 -16.98
CA MET A 105 3.30 -6.22 -16.14
C MET A 105 3.94 -7.56 -15.74
N MET A 106 4.69 -8.20 -16.64
CA MET A 106 5.43 -9.42 -16.31
C MET A 106 6.51 -9.13 -15.25
N LEU A 107 7.26 -8.04 -15.39
CA LEU A 107 8.27 -7.63 -14.42
C LEU A 107 7.63 -7.29 -13.05
N THR A 108 6.49 -6.59 -13.06
CA THR A 108 5.70 -6.29 -11.87
C THR A 108 5.20 -7.57 -11.20
N ALA A 109 4.70 -8.54 -11.96
CA ALA A 109 4.22 -9.81 -11.41
C ALA A 109 5.34 -10.59 -10.70
N ILE A 110 6.54 -10.62 -11.29
CA ILE A 110 7.73 -11.22 -10.66
C ILE A 110 8.08 -10.49 -9.36
N GLY A 111 8.11 -9.15 -9.39
CA GLY A 111 8.38 -8.34 -8.20
C GLY A 111 7.35 -8.56 -7.08
N VAL A 112 6.06 -8.63 -7.42
CA VAL A 112 4.97 -8.93 -6.48
C VAL A 112 5.13 -10.33 -5.90
N ALA A 113 5.42 -11.35 -6.72
CA ALA A 113 5.63 -12.70 -6.24
C ALA A 113 6.80 -12.78 -5.24
N ILE A 114 7.92 -12.12 -5.55
CA ILE A 114 9.07 -12.00 -4.65
C ILE A 114 8.67 -11.28 -3.36
N GLY A 115 7.97 -10.15 -3.47
CA GLY A 115 7.51 -9.36 -2.33
C GLY A 115 6.60 -10.16 -1.38
N VAL A 116 5.65 -10.94 -1.92
CA VAL A 116 4.75 -11.80 -1.15
C VAL A 116 5.53 -12.87 -0.37
N VAL A 117 6.60 -13.42 -0.95
CA VAL A 117 7.46 -14.41 -0.28
C VAL A 117 8.32 -13.76 0.80
N LEU A 118 8.84 -12.55 0.57
CA LEU A 118 9.72 -11.84 1.50
C LEU A 118 8.96 -11.17 2.67
N ALA A 119 7.72 -10.74 2.46
CA ALA A 119 6.89 -10.08 3.48
C ALA A 119 6.84 -10.83 4.83
N PRO A 120 6.54 -12.15 4.89
CA PRO A 120 6.51 -12.88 6.16
C PRO A 120 7.89 -13.02 6.81
N MET A 121 8.97 -13.04 6.03
CA MET A 121 10.34 -13.10 6.57
C MET A 121 10.65 -11.80 7.32
N ALA A 122 10.29 -10.65 6.73
CA ALA A 122 10.42 -9.36 7.39
C ALA A 122 9.53 -9.26 8.65
N LEU A 123 8.29 -9.73 8.56
CA LEU A 123 7.36 -9.70 9.70
C LEU A 123 7.85 -10.56 10.88
N ARG A 124 8.44 -11.73 10.60
CA ARG A 124 9.05 -12.59 11.62
C ARG A 124 10.24 -11.95 12.33
N MET A 125 11.02 -11.13 11.63
CA MET A 125 12.13 -10.40 12.27
C MET A 125 11.63 -9.33 13.25
N THR A 126 10.40 -8.84 13.09
CA THR A 126 9.79 -7.79 13.92
C THR A 126 8.72 -8.34 14.89
N SER A 127 8.45 -9.65 14.89
CA SER A 127 7.34 -10.25 15.65
C SER A 127 7.48 -10.14 17.17
N GLY A 128 8.68 -9.81 17.70
CA GLY A 128 8.86 -9.45 19.11
C GLY A 128 8.19 -8.11 19.50
N LEU A 129 7.72 -7.32 18.52
CA LEU A 129 7.11 -5.99 18.70
C LEU A 129 5.65 -5.92 18.24
N LEU A 130 5.12 -6.96 17.57
CA LEU A 130 3.77 -6.97 16.99
C LEU A 130 2.86 -7.97 17.72
N PHE A 131 2.03 -7.46 18.65
CA PHE A 131 0.87 -8.21 19.17
C PHE A 131 -0.37 -7.91 18.31
N GLY A 132 -1.00 -8.95 17.74
CA GLY A 132 -2.37 -8.88 17.20
C GLY A 132 -2.55 -8.58 15.72
N VAL A 133 -1.49 -8.38 14.93
CA VAL A 133 -1.61 -8.20 13.47
C VAL A 133 -1.44 -9.55 12.77
N GLY A 134 -2.52 -10.06 12.16
CA GLY A 134 -2.48 -11.30 11.40
C GLY A 134 -1.52 -11.19 10.21
N PRO A 135 -0.62 -12.17 9.98
CA PRO A 135 0.49 -12.03 9.06
C PRO A 135 0.12 -11.94 7.57
N PHE A 136 -1.13 -12.24 7.21
CA PHE A 136 -1.61 -12.27 5.82
C PHE A 136 -3.08 -11.85 5.78
N ASP A 137 -3.34 -10.59 5.47
CA ASP A 137 -4.65 -10.17 4.99
C ASP A 137 -4.66 -10.19 3.45
N PRO A 138 -5.41 -11.13 2.81
CA PRO A 138 -5.50 -11.20 1.37
C PRO A 138 -6.01 -9.91 0.72
N ALA A 139 -6.89 -9.16 1.40
CA ALA A 139 -7.41 -7.89 0.87
C ALA A 139 -6.29 -6.85 0.78
N THR A 140 -5.47 -6.72 1.82
CA THR A 140 -4.30 -5.82 1.81
C THR A 140 -3.32 -6.20 0.70
N LEU A 141 -2.96 -7.48 0.55
CA LEU A 141 -2.04 -7.93 -0.50
C LEU A 141 -2.59 -7.69 -1.91
N LEU A 142 -3.88 -7.96 -2.13
CA LEU A 142 -4.52 -7.70 -3.41
C LEU A 142 -4.52 -6.20 -3.72
N SER A 143 -4.79 -5.36 -2.73
CA SER A 143 -4.81 -3.89 -2.91
C SER A 143 -3.43 -3.35 -3.28
N VAL A 144 -2.36 -3.84 -2.63
CA VAL A 144 -0.98 -3.46 -2.96
C VAL A 144 -0.60 -3.95 -4.35
N ALA A 145 -0.93 -5.20 -4.71
CA ALA A 145 -0.65 -5.73 -6.04
C ALA A 145 -1.36 -4.91 -7.14
N ALA A 146 -2.63 -4.54 -6.92
CA ALA A 146 -3.40 -3.70 -7.84
C ALA A 146 -2.81 -2.29 -7.96
N LEU A 147 -2.39 -1.70 -6.84
CA LEU A 147 -1.73 -0.39 -6.82
C LEU A 147 -0.42 -0.42 -7.62
N LEU A 148 0.44 -1.41 -7.37
CA LEU A 148 1.70 -1.58 -8.09
C LEU A 148 1.49 -1.83 -9.60
N ALA A 149 0.46 -2.60 -9.96
CA ALA A 149 0.06 -2.77 -11.35
C ALA A 149 -0.35 -1.45 -12.00
N GLY A 150 -1.19 -0.65 -11.32
CA GLY A 150 -1.58 0.68 -11.78
C GLY A 150 -0.39 1.62 -11.99
N VAL A 151 0.53 1.66 -11.02
CA VAL A 151 1.77 2.45 -11.12
C VAL A 151 2.64 1.96 -12.27
N SER A 152 2.76 0.65 -12.45
CA SER A 152 3.53 0.03 -13.53
C SER A 152 3.01 0.40 -14.91
N ILE A 153 1.69 0.33 -15.09
CA ILE A 153 1.02 0.74 -16.33
C ILE A 153 1.26 2.23 -16.58
N ALA A 154 1.04 3.09 -15.58
CA ALA A 154 1.22 4.53 -15.71
C ALA A 154 2.67 4.90 -16.07
N ALA A 155 3.65 4.31 -15.39
CA ALA A 155 5.07 4.58 -15.62
C ALA A 155 5.56 4.08 -16.98
N SER A 156 5.05 2.93 -17.46
CA SER A 156 5.46 2.33 -18.74
C SER A 156 4.71 2.86 -19.95
N ALA A 157 3.48 3.37 -19.79
CA ALA A 157 2.68 3.90 -20.90
C ALA A 157 3.32 5.14 -21.55
N ILE A 158 3.94 6.02 -20.77
CA ILE A 158 4.58 7.25 -21.29
C ILE A 158 5.71 6.92 -22.28
N PRO A 159 6.76 6.15 -21.93
CA PRO A 159 7.82 5.82 -22.88
C PRO A 159 7.28 4.97 -24.04
N ALA A 160 6.29 4.11 -23.81
CA ALA A 160 5.67 3.30 -24.87
C ALA A 160 4.99 4.15 -25.96
N VAL A 161 4.17 5.12 -25.56
CA VAL A 161 3.50 6.04 -26.49
C VAL A 161 4.52 6.90 -27.21
N ARG A 162 5.56 7.38 -26.51
CA ARG A 162 6.64 8.16 -27.14
C ARG A 162 7.35 7.35 -28.22
N ALA A 163 7.70 6.10 -27.95
CA ALA A 163 8.35 5.23 -28.93
C ALA A 163 7.49 4.98 -30.17
N ALA A 164 6.19 4.70 -29.98
CA ALA A 164 5.26 4.48 -31.07
C ALA A 164 5.07 5.72 -31.96
N ARG A 165 4.99 6.92 -31.35
CA ARG A 165 4.86 8.19 -32.10
C ARG A 165 6.10 8.50 -32.92
N LEU A 166 7.29 8.39 -32.33
CA LEU A 166 8.55 8.67 -33.01
C LEU A 166 8.76 7.75 -34.22
N ALA A 167 8.44 6.46 -34.08
CA ALA A 167 8.57 5.50 -35.17
C ALA A 167 7.59 5.74 -36.33
N SER A 168 6.38 6.27 -36.06
CA SER A 168 5.44 6.65 -37.12
C SER A 168 5.82 7.93 -37.87
N ALA A 169 6.51 8.86 -37.20
CA ALA A 169 6.87 10.15 -37.76
C ALA A 169 8.04 10.08 -38.75
N SER A 170 8.94 9.09 -38.63
CA SER A 170 10.09 8.93 -39.52
C SER A 170 9.76 8.38 -40.91
N PHE A 171 8.52 7.98 -41.17
CA PHE A 171 8.10 7.32 -42.41
C PHE A 171 6.97 8.06 -43.15
N ARG A 172 6.69 9.31 -42.76
CA ARG A 172 5.94 10.28 -43.56
C ARG A 172 6.90 11.13 -44.36
#